data_AF-A0A7V2IP41-F1
#
_entry.id   AF-A0A7V2IP41-F1
#
_cell.length_a   1.000
_cell.length_b   1.000
_cell.length_c   1.000
_cell.angle_alpha   90.00
_cell.angle_beta   90.00
_cell.angle_gamma   90.00
#
_symmetry.space_group_name_H-M   'P 1'
#
loop_
_entity.id
_entity.type
_entity.pdbx_description
1 polymer ?
#
loop_
_entity_poly.entity_id
_entity_poly.type
_entity_poly.pdbx_seq_one_letter_code
_entity_poly.pdbx_strand_id
1 'polypeptide(L)' 'MRDKAERLPSAISFGREICGDLAVAERREWLVTNALGGYASGTVAGLLTRRYHGLLVAALPPPHGRTLLLTRLDETAT' A
#
# COMPACT_ATOMS: atom_id res chain seq x y z
N MET A 1 31.70 -9.09 -19.76
CA MET A 1 30.83 -8.06 -20.37
C MET A 1 29.44 -8.67 -20.50
N ARG A 2 28.62 -8.59 -19.43
CA ARG A 2 27.28 -9.19 -19.38
C ARG A 2 26.26 -8.06 -19.36
N ASP A 3 25.57 -7.90 -20.47
CA ASP A 3 24.41 -7.02 -20.59
C ASP A 3 23.16 -7.85 -20.23
N LYS A 4 22.73 -7.73 -18.97
CA LYS A 4 21.40 -8.16 -18.53
C LYS A 4 20.75 -6.93 -17.91
N ALA A 5 20.15 -6.09 -18.75
CA ALA A 5 19.06 -5.24 -18.29
C ALA A 5 17.96 -6.20 -17.80
N GLU A 6 17.96 -6.44 -16.50
CA GLU A 6 16.96 -7.23 -15.80
C GLU A 6 15.62 -6.56 -16.07
N ARG A 7 14.78 -7.20 -16.89
CA ARG A 7 13.44 -6.72 -17.22
C ARG A 7 12.66 -6.61 -15.91
N LEU A 8 12.61 -5.40 -15.35
CA LEU A 8 11.76 -5.10 -14.22
C LEU A 8 10.34 -5.57 -14.59
N PRO A 9 9.61 -6.23 -13.67
CA PRO A 9 8.23 -6.61 -13.93
C PRO A 9 7.47 -5.37 -14.42
N SER A 10 6.62 -5.55 -15.44
CA SER A 10 5.79 -4.46 -15.94
C SER A 10 5.08 -3.80 -14.76
N ALA A 11 5.31 -2.50 -14.56
CA ALA A 11 4.69 -1.77 -13.46
C ALA A 11 3.18 -1.97 -13.51
N ILE A 12 2.58 -2.24 -12.35
CA ILE A 12 1.11 -2.26 -12.22
C ILE A 12 0.66 -0.82 -12.47
N SER A 13 -0.18 -0.62 -13.48
CA SER A 13 -0.67 0.70 -13.88
C SER A 13 -2.19 0.70 -13.92
N PHE A 14 -2.79 1.73 -13.33
CA PHE A 14 -4.22 2.01 -13.37
C PHE A 14 -4.45 3.37 -13.99
N GLY A 15 -5.24 3.43 -15.05
CA GLY A 15 -5.58 4.68 -15.73
C GLY A 15 -6.79 5.37 -15.10
N ARG A 16 -7.25 6.44 -15.76
CA ARG A 16 -8.39 7.26 -15.32
C ARG A 16 -9.69 6.45 -15.23
N GLU A 17 -9.84 5.43 -16.06
CA GLU A 17 -10.98 4.51 -16.06
C GLU A 17 -11.12 3.72 -14.76
N ILE A 18 -10.03 3.56 -14.00
CA ILE A 18 -10.03 2.93 -12.68
C ILE A 18 -9.93 3.99 -11.59
N CYS A 19 -8.93 4.87 -11.65
CA CYS A 19 -8.65 5.84 -10.59
C CYS A 19 -9.68 6.99 -10.53
N GLY A 20 -10.43 7.23 -11.61
CA GLY A 20 -11.46 8.25 -11.69
C GLY A 20 -12.86 7.80 -11.25
N ASP A 21 -13.06 6.51 -11.01
CA ASP A 21 -14.32 5.96 -10.50
C ASP A 21 -14.09 5.42 -9.07
N LEU A 22 -14.69 6.07 -8.08
CA LEU A 22 -14.51 5.72 -6.68
C LEU A 22 -14.94 4.29 -6.36
N ALA A 23 -16.07 3.83 -6.90
CA ALA A 23 -16.61 2.50 -6.64
C ALA A 23 -15.70 1.40 -7.21
N VAL A 24 -14.93 1.72 -8.25
CA VAL A 24 -13.94 0.84 -8.87
C VAL A 24 -12.60 0.90 -8.13
N ALA A 25 -12.15 2.10 -7.74
CA ALA A 25 -10.88 2.33 -7.06
C ALA A 25 -10.85 1.80 -5.61
N GLU A 26 -11.94 1.92 -4.85
CA GLU A 26 -12.03 1.44 -3.46
C GLU A 26 -11.99 -0.09 -3.33
N ARG A 27 -12.24 -0.81 -4.43
CA ARG A 27 -12.24 -2.28 -4.47
C ARG A 27 -10.88 -2.87 -4.80
N ARG A 28 -9.91 -2.05 -5.23
CA ARG A 28 -8.54 -2.47 -5.56
C ARG A 28 -7.65 -2.18 -4.37
N GLU A 29 -7.13 -3.24 -3.76
CA GLU A 29 -6.28 -3.15 -2.58
C GLU A 29 -4.81 -3.41 -2.94
N TRP A 30 -3.91 -2.79 -2.19
CA TRP A 30 -2.47 -2.99 -2.28
C TRP A 30 -1.90 -3.40 -0.91
N LEU A 31 -0.80 -4.15 -0.94
CA LEU A 31 -0.06 -4.58 0.24
C LEU A 31 1.44 -4.44 -0.05
N VAL A 32 2.16 -3.75 0.83
CA VAL A 32 3.61 -3.63 0.80
C VAL A 32 4.16 -4.08 2.14
N THR A 33 5.03 -5.10 2.14
CA THR A 33 5.68 -5.58 3.35
C THR A 33 7.03 -4.88 3.53
N ASN A 34 7.46 -4.71 4.79
CA ASN A 34 8.72 -4.03 5.10
C ASN A 34 9.87 -4.99 5.49
N ALA A 35 9.70 -6.29 5.23
CA ALA A 35 10.64 -7.37 5.63
C ALA A 35 10.94 -7.50 7.14
N LEU A 36 10.29 -6.70 8.01
CA LEU A 36 10.40 -6.77 9.47
C LEU A 36 9.15 -7.41 10.12
N GLY A 37 8.31 -8.03 9.30
CA GLY A 37 7.00 -8.56 9.72
C GLY A 37 5.87 -7.53 9.75
N GLY A 38 6.19 -6.25 9.53
CA GLY A 38 5.21 -5.18 9.35
C GLY A 38 4.82 -4.97 7.89
N TYR A 39 3.79 -4.13 7.68
CA TYR A 39 3.28 -3.84 6.35
C TYR A 39 2.54 -2.51 6.27
N ALA A 40 2.32 -2.06 5.05
CA ALA A 40 1.39 -1.00 4.67
C ALA A 40 0.35 -1.60 3.72
N SER A 41 -0.92 -1.21 3.86
CA SER A 41 -1.98 -1.63 2.93
C SER A 41 -3.10 -0.61 2.85
N GLY A 42 -3.82 -0.62 1.74
CA GLY A 42 -4.94 0.29 1.52
C GLY A 42 -5.59 0.04 0.17
N THR A 43 -6.56 0.89 -0.17
CA THR A 43 -7.15 0.92 -1.51
C THR A 43 -6.38 1.85 -2.42
N VAL A 44 -6.52 1.69 -3.74
CA VAL A 44 -5.99 2.65 -4.73
C VAL A 44 -6.60 4.05 -4.53
N ALA A 45 -7.83 4.12 -4.01
CA ALA A 45 -8.52 5.38 -3.66
C ALA A 45 -8.00 6.06 -2.38
N GLY A 46 -7.04 5.47 -1.65
CA GLY A 46 -6.57 6.00 -0.36
C GLY A 46 -7.57 5.81 0.80
N LEU A 47 -8.70 5.15 0.56
CA LEU A 47 -9.71 4.87 1.59
C LEU A 47 -9.31 3.67 2.46
N LEU A 48 -9.54 3.82 3.77
CA LEU A 48 -9.32 2.76 4.77
C LEU A 48 -10.64 2.03 5.06
N THR A 49 -11.07 1.17 4.13
CA THR A 49 -12.35 0.43 4.21
C THR A 49 -12.29 -0.85 5.04
N ARG A 50 -11.10 -1.26 5.48
CA ARG A 50 -10.84 -2.53 6.20
C ARG A 50 -9.97 -2.30 7.42
N ARG A 51 -10.11 -3.15 8.44
CA ARG A 51 -9.37 -3.07 9.72
C ARG A 51 -7.84 -3.20 9.55
N TYR A 52 -7.37 -3.88 8.49
CA TYR A 52 -5.94 -4.06 8.22
C TYR A 52 -5.32 -2.93 7.40
N HIS A 53 -6.10 -1.96 6.92
CA HIS A 53 -5.56 -0.82 6.17
C HIS A 53 -4.82 0.15 7.09
N GLY A 54 -3.70 0.68 6.59
CA GLY A 54 -2.82 1.60 7.29
C GLY A 54 -1.47 1.72 6.58
N LEU A 55 -0.80 2.87 6.75
CA LEU A 55 0.52 3.11 6.19
C LEU A 55 1.66 2.47 7.00
N LEU A 56 1.43 2.14 8.27
CA LEU A 56 2.35 1.33 9.07
C LEU A 56 1.61 0.49 10.10
N VAL A 57 1.46 -0.80 9.81
CA VAL A 57 1.14 -1.83 10.79
C VAL A 57 2.43 -2.55 11.16
N ALA A 58 2.99 -2.23 12.32
CA ALA A 58 4.24 -2.79 12.81
C ALA A 58 4.02 -4.14 13.50
N ALA A 59 4.94 -5.09 13.29
CA ALA A 59 5.04 -6.29 14.11
C ALA A 59 5.92 -5.99 15.33
N LEU A 60 5.31 -5.68 16.46
CA LEU A 60 6.00 -5.37 17.69
C LEU A 60 6.29 -6.64 18.50
N PRO A 61 7.38 -6.66 19.30
CA PRO A 61 7.67 -7.76 20.21
C PRO A 61 6.50 -8.02 21.18
N PRO A 62 6.35 -9.27 21.66
CA PRO A 62 5.34 -9.63 22.65
C PRO A 62 5.32 -8.67 23.85
N PRO A 63 4.13 -8.33 24.39
CA PRO A 63 2.80 -8.85 24.05
C PRO A 63 2.05 -8.11 22.92
N HIS A 64 2.66 -7.09 22.30
CA HIS A 64 1.95 -6.07 21.53
C HIS A 64 1.43 -6.54 20.15
N GLY A 65 2.07 -7.54 19.55
CA GLY A 65 1.62 -8.12 18.28
C GLY A 65 1.64 -7.12 17.13
N ARG A 66 0.61 -7.13 16.28
CA ARG A 66 0.49 -6.18 15.17
C ARG A 66 -0.17 -4.90 15.65
N THR A 67 0.52 -3.78 15.50
CA THR A 67 0.07 -2.47 15.98
C THR A 67 0.02 -1.48 14.83
N LEU A 68 -1.11 -0.80 14.66
CA LEU A 68 -1.25 0.30 13.71
C LEU A 68 -0.57 1.55 14.29
N LEU A 69 0.58 1.93 13.72
CA LEU A 69 1.36 3.10 14.14
C LEU A 69 1.13 4.32 13.23
N LEU A 70 0.80 4.10 11.95
CA LEU A 70 0.45 5.17 11.03
C LEU A 70 -0.77 4.79 10.20
N THR A 71 -1.88 5.51 10.41
CA THR A 71 -3.16 5.25 9.77
C THR A 71 -3.22 5.80 8.34
N ARG A 72 -2.93 7.10 8.17
CA ARG A 72 -2.96 7.83 6.88
C ARG A 72 -2.02 9.03 6.96
N LEU A 73 -1.59 9.51 5.81
CA LEU A 73 -0.91 10.79 5.62
C LEU A 73 -1.73 11.59 4.60
N ASP A 74 -2.08 12.82 4.94
CA ASP A 74 -2.69 13.77 4.02
C ASP A 74 -1.63 14.80 3.63
N GLU A 75 -1.35 14.91 2.33
CA GLU A 75 -0.32 15.80 1.79
C GLU A 75 -0.95 17.05 1.15
N THR A 76 -0.21 18.14 1.15
CA THR A 76 -0.60 19.38 0.48
C THR A 76 0.57 19.84 -0.37
N ALA A 77 0.33 20.04 -1.67
CA ALA A 77 1.29 20.62 -2.59
C ALA A 77 0.85 22.07 -2.89
N THR A 78 1.77 23.02 -2.70
CA THR A 78 1.62 24.44 -3.04
C THR A 78 2.33 24.78 -4.33
#